data_AF-A0A1V1NXH5-F1
#
_entry.id   AF-A0A1V1NXH5-F1
#
_cell.length_a   1.000
_cell.length_b   1.000
_cell.length_c   1.000
_cell.angle_alpha   90.00
_cell.angle_beta   90.00
_cell.angle_gamma   90.00
#
_symmetry.space_group_name_H-M   'P 1'
#
loop_
_entity.id
_entity.type
_entity.pdbx_description
1 polymer ?
#
loop_
_entity_poly.entity_id
_entity_poly.type
_entity_poly.pdbx_seq_one_letter_code
_entity_poly.pdbx_strand_id
1 'polypeptide(L)'
;MIEGNYGEINHLFLNNGTASPFIGDRGINITTAAKNTISISIGDVNKDSFPDMVSGNYNQMNLLYLNSGPPDFFTTSITIGNVSDKTRYVTLSDINGDTYPDLLVGNDGINYIYYNNPQQASNPFAGVQPVYLSSEYNCTNFLMAVDMNKDGYIDILAGNSYGKKQTLS
;
A
#
# COMPACT_ATOMS: atom_id res chain seq x y z
N MET A 1 -8.34 14.11 -0.20
CA MET A 1 -7.40 13.75 0.87
C MET A 1 -7.87 12.45 1.47
N ILE A 2 -6.95 11.55 1.86
CA ILE A 2 -7.30 10.36 2.63
C ILE A 2 -6.52 10.41 3.94
N GLU A 3 -7.20 10.14 5.05
CA GLU A 3 -6.60 10.03 6.37
C GLU A 3 -6.57 8.56 6.80
N GLY A 4 -5.36 8.06 7.02
CA GLY A 4 -5.12 6.77 7.67
C GLY A 4 -5.11 6.94 9.17
N ASN A 5 -5.95 6.20 9.88
CA ASN A 5 -6.11 6.33 11.32
C ASN A 5 -5.60 5.10 12.06
N TYR A 6 -5.02 5.31 13.23
CA TYR A 6 -4.53 4.24 14.09
C TYR A 6 -5.64 3.78 15.04
N GLY A 7 -6.17 2.57 14.82
CA GLY A 7 -7.20 1.96 15.65
C GLY A 7 -8.63 2.41 15.29
N GLU A 8 -8.79 3.26 14.30
CA GLU A 8 -10.07 3.85 13.87
C GLU A 8 -10.27 3.65 12.36
N ILE A 9 -11.46 4.00 11.87
CA ILE A 9 -11.81 3.94 10.44
C ILE A 9 -11.03 5.03 9.66
N ASN A 10 -10.58 4.70 8.45
CA ASN A 10 -9.93 5.65 7.53
C ASN A 10 -10.98 6.53 6.85
N HIS A 11 -10.64 7.79 6.55
CA HIS A 11 -11.60 8.75 5.97
C HIS A 11 -11.12 9.31 4.63
N LEU A 12 -12.05 9.44 3.68
CA LEU A 12 -11.87 10.13 2.42
C LEU A 12 -12.53 11.52 2.49
N PHE A 13 -11.79 12.56 2.15
CA PHE A 13 -12.29 13.94 2.01
C PHE A 13 -12.15 14.40 0.57
N LEU A 14 -13.22 14.95 0.01
CA LEU A 14 -13.29 15.37 -1.39
C LEU A 14 -13.12 16.89 -1.51
N ASN A 15 -12.25 17.29 -2.43
CA ASN A 15 -11.98 18.70 -2.68
C ASN A 15 -13.21 19.35 -3.34
N ASN A 16 -13.73 20.43 -2.75
CA ASN A 16 -14.89 21.17 -3.25
C ASN A 16 -14.58 22.27 -4.30
N GLY A 17 -13.32 22.39 -4.73
CA GLY A 17 -12.84 23.35 -5.74
C GLY A 17 -12.60 24.78 -5.24
N THR A 18 -12.78 25.05 -3.94
CA THR A 18 -12.59 26.39 -3.37
C THR A 18 -11.16 26.62 -2.86
N ALA A 19 -10.84 27.85 -2.45
CA ALA A 19 -9.56 28.19 -1.81
C ALA A 19 -9.34 27.49 -0.45
N SER A 20 -10.38 26.90 0.12
CA SER A 20 -10.32 26.11 1.36
C SER A 20 -11.00 24.76 1.13
N PRO A 21 -10.39 23.89 0.32
CA PRO A 21 -11.07 22.84 -0.41
C PRO A 21 -11.72 21.73 0.43
N PHE A 22 -11.31 21.60 1.69
CA PHE A 22 -11.77 20.57 2.63
C PHE A 22 -12.52 21.15 3.83
N ILE A 23 -12.71 22.47 3.91
CA ILE A 23 -13.41 23.09 5.03
C ILE A 23 -14.91 22.73 4.97
N GLY A 24 -15.42 22.21 6.09
CA GLY A 24 -16.81 21.78 6.23
C GLY A 24 -17.11 20.39 5.66
N ASP A 25 -16.13 19.73 5.04
CA ASP A 25 -16.24 18.32 4.67
C ASP A 25 -16.22 17.47 5.96
N ARG A 26 -17.15 16.53 6.05
CA ARG A 26 -17.27 15.61 7.18
C ARG A 26 -16.51 14.30 6.96
N GLY A 27 -15.96 14.10 5.77
CA GLY A 27 -15.33 12.87 5.36
C GLY A 27 -16.35 11.76 5.07
N ILE A 28 -15.92 10.82 4.26
CA ILE A 28 -16.61 9.58 3.95
C ILE A 28 -15.81 8.45 4.61
N ASN A 29 -16.47 7.60 5.38
CA ASN A 29 -15.85 6.42 5.96
C ASN A 29 -15.42 5.45 4.86
N ILE A 30 -14.15 5.06 4.85
CA ILE A 30 -13.62 4.03 3.95
C ILE A 30 -13.88 2.67 4.61
N THR A 31 -14.95 2.01 4.17
CA THR A 31 -15.46 0.76 4.78
C THR A 31 -15.75 0.90 6.29
N THR A 32 -15.79 -0.23 7.01
CA THR A 32 -15.88 -0.30 8.47
C THR A 32 -14.60 -0.83 9.14
N ALA A 33 -13.54 -1.07 8.36
CA ALA A 33 -12.30 -1.65 8.86
C ALA A 33 -11.51 -0.64 9.71
N ALA A 34 -11.57 -0.79 11.02
CA ALA A 34 -10.70 -0.07 11.97
C ALA A 34 -9.38 -0.84 12.15
N LYS A 35 -8.31 -0.33 11.55
CA LYS A 35 -6.96 -0.91 11.61
C LYS A 35 -5.98 0.09 12.20
N ASN A 36 -4.81 -0.37 12.59
CA ASN A 36 -3.68 0.46 12.97
C ASN A 36 -2.99 0.99 11.71
N THR A 37 -3.71 1.76 10.91
CA THR A 37 -3.20 2.27 9.62
C THR A 37 -2.09 3.28 9.90
N ILE A 38 -0.89 3.03 9.39
CA ILE A 38 0.23 3.99 9.51
C ILE A 38 0.82 4.43 8.17
N SER A 39 0.40 3.81 7.07
CA SER A 39 0.76 4.23 5.71
C SER A 39 -0.40 3.97 4.75
N ILE A 40 -0.53 4.83 3.75
CA ILE A 40 -1.49 4.67 2.65
C ILE A 40 -0.76 4.85 1.34
N SER A 41 -1.05 3.98 0.37
CA SER A 41 -0.63 4.16 -1.02
C SER A 41 -1.84 4.15 -1.94
N ILE A 42 -1.80 4.95 -3.00
CA ILE A 42 -2.86 5.08 -3.99
C ILE A 42 -2.30 4.70 -5.36
N GLY A 43 -3.07 3.96 -6.15
CA GLY A 43 -2.72 3.55 -7.50
C GLY A 43 -3.83 2.69 -8.10
N ASP A 44 -3.98 2.73 -9.42
CA ASP A 44 -4.94 1.90 -10.15
C ASP A 44 -4.35 0.49 -10.31
N VAL A 45 -4.65 -0.42 -9.37
CA VAL A 45 -4.02 -1.75 -9.32
C VAL A 45 -4.71 -2.76 -10.24
N ASN A 46 -5.94 -2.47 -10.65
CA ASN A 46 -6.74 -3.35 -11.51
C ASN A 46 -6.96 -2.81 -12.94
N LYS A 47 -6.45 -1.59 -13.23
CA LYS A 47 -6.59 -0.86 -14.49
C LYS A 47 -8.01 -0.51 -14.91
N ASP A 48 -8.88 -0.24 -13.94
CA ASP A 48 -10.24 0.21 -14.21
C ASP A 48 -10.38 1.74 -14.34
N SER A 49 -9.25 2.47 -14.29
CA SER A 49 -9.14 3.93 -14.32
C SER A 49 -9.64 4.65 -13.07
N PHE A 50 -9.98 3.93 -12.00
CA PHE A 50 -10.22 4.51 -10.68
C PHE A 50 -9.03 4.25 -9.76
N PRO A 51 -8.56 5.26 -9.01
CA PRO A 51 -7.48 5.04 -8.05
C PRO A 51 -7.94 4.16 -6.90
N ASP A 52 -7.26 3.02 -6.70
CA ASP A 52 -7.43 2.14 -5.56
C ASP A 52 -6.56 2.58 -4.38
N MET A 53 -6.76 1.95 -3.23
CA MET A 53 -6.03 2.24 -2.01
C MET A 53 -5.44 0.97 -1.38
N VAL A 54 -4.21 1.06 -0.89
CA VAL A 54 -3.62 0.08 0.03
C VAL A 54 -3.35 0.73 1.37
N SER A 55 -3.80 0.10 2.46
CA SER A 55 -3.42 0.46 3.83
C SER A 55 -2.32 -0.44 4.36
N GLY A 56 -1.23 0.18 4.82
CA GLY A 56 -0.19 -0.45 5.61
C GLY A 56 -0.55 -0.40 7.09
N ASN A 57 -0.71 -1.57 7.72
CA ASN A 57 -1.23 -1.69 9.08
C ASN A 57 -0.18 -2.26 10.05
N TYR A 58 -0.06 -1.65 11.22
CA TYR A 58 0.94 -2.05 12.22
C TYR A 58 0.46 -3.24 13.07
N ASN A 59 1.22 -4.34 13.05
CA ASN A 59 0.89 -5.63 13.70
C ASN A 59 -0.43 -6.25 13.21
N GLN A 60 -0.83 -5.93 11.98
CA GLN A 60 -2.09 -6.37 11.40
C GLN A 60 -1.90 -6.54 9.89
N MET A 61 -2.72 -7.37 9.25
CA MET A 61 -2.64 -7.56 7.80
C MET A 61 -2.93 -6.25 7.06
N ASN A 62 -2.19 -6.02 5.97
CA ASN A 62 -2.42 -4.91 5.05
C ASN A 62 -3.71 -5.15 4.25
N LEU A 63 -4.39 -4.07 3.85
CA LEU A 63 -5.66 -4.17 3.14
C LEU A 63 -5.59 -3.43 1.79
N LEU A 64 -6.13 -4.05 0.75
CA LEU A 64 -6.48 -3.42 -0.52
C LEU A 64 -7.95 -2.97 -0.45
N TYR A 65 -8.23 -1.78 -0.97
CA TYR A 65 -9.57 -1.24 -1.15
C TYR A 65 -9.71 -0.88 -2.62
N LEU A 66 -10.50 -1.67 -3.34
CA LEU A 66 -10.83 -1.36 -4.72
C LEU A 66 -11.84 -0.23 -4.79
N ASN A 67 -11.64 0.69 -5.72
CA ASN A 67 -12.49 1.85 -5.93
C ASN A 67 -13.27 1.69 -7.23
N SER A 68 -14.59 1.84 -7.19
CA SER A 68 -15.42 1.80 -8.39
C SER A 68 -15.83 3.19 -8.88
N GLY A 69 -15.29 4.24 -8.27
CA GLY A 69 -15.58 5.64 -8.59
C GLY A 69 -16.79 6.20 -7.84
N PRO A 70 -17.11 7.48 -8.07
CA PRO A 70 -18.24 8.14 -7.40
C PRO A 70 -19.59 7.53 -7.82
N PRO A 71 -20.56 7.40 -6.90
CA PRO A 71 -20.48 7.75 -5.47
C PRO A 71 -19.92 6.63 -4.58
N ASP A 72 -19.66 5.45 -5.14
CA ASP A 72 -19.35 4.20 -4.43
C ASP A 72 -17.84 4.01 -4.19
N PHE A 73 -17.24 4.96 -3.48
CA PHE A 73 -15.82 4.89 -3.11
C PHE A 73 -15.55 3.78 -2.10
N PHE A 74 -14.57 2.92 -2.38
CA PHE A 74 -13.99 1.96 -1.44
C PHE A 74 -15.03 1.17 -0.61
N THR A 75 -15.99 0.52 -1.27
CA THR A 75 -17.10 -0.16 -0.60
C THR A 75 -16.68 -1.44 0.13
N THR A 76 -15.54 -2.03 -0.25
CA THR A 76 -15.01 -3.25 0.35
C THR A 76 -13.51 -3.17 0.59
N SER A 77 -13.01 -4.03 1.47
CA SER A 77 -11.57 -4.22 1.66
C SER A 77 -11.21 -5.70 1.57
N ILE A 78 -9.98 -5.94 1.13
CA ILE A 78 -9.45 -7.26 0.83
C ILE A 78 -8.11 -7.39 1.55
N THR A 79 -7.92 -8.48 2.28
CA THR A 79 -6.65 -8.78 2.93
C THR A 79 -5.55 -9.09 1.91
N ILE A 80 -4.40 -8.45 2.06
CA ILE A 80 -3.19 -8.73 1.27
C ILE A 80 -2.29 -9.70 2.04
N GLY A 81 -1.90 -10.79 1.39
CA GLY A 81 -1.06 -11.82 1.99
C GLY A 81 -1.72 -12.53 3.18
N ASN A 82 -0.89 -13.12 4.04
CA ASN A 82 -1.33 -13.89 5.20
C ASN A 82 -0.49 -13.61 6.46
N VAL A 83 0.34 -12.56 6.44
CA VAL A 83 1.25 -12.19 7.53
C VAL A 83 0.76 -10.91 8.19
N SER A 84 0.74 -10.90 9.52
CA SER A 84 0.45 -9.69 10.32
C SER A 84 1.76 -9.06 10.77
N ASP A 85 2.40 -8.34 9.86
CA ASP A 85 3.67 -7.67 10.11
C ASP A 85 3.48 -6.30 10.79
N LYS A 86 4.60 -5.75 11.28
CA LYS A 86 4.69 -4.36 11.69
C LYS A 86 4.92 -3.46 10.48
N THR A 87 3.94 -3.41 9.57
CA THR A 87 4.02 -2.56 8.37
C THR A 87 4.15 -1.12 8.78
N ARG A 88 5.21 -0.46 8.30
CA ARG A 88 5.54 0.95 8.52
C ARG A 88 5.36 1.80 7.29
N TYR A 89 5.52 1.22 6.11
CA TYR A 89 5.39 1.94 4.85
C TYR A 89 4.87 1.01 3.76
N VAL A 90 4.02 1.54 2.88
CA VAL A 90 3.59 0.86 1.66
C VAL A 90 3.70 1.81 0.48
N THR A 91 4.08 1.31 -0.68
CA THR A 91 4.04 2.05 -1.94
C THR A 91 3.69 1.14 -3.11
N LEU A 92 2.95 1.67 -4.07
CA LEU A 92 2.62 0.99 -5.33
C LEU A 92 3.58 1.46 -6.43
N SER A 93 4.11 0.53 -7.22
CA SER A 93 4.96 0.79 -8.39
C SER A 93 5.00 -0.43 -9.29
N ASP A 94 5.13 -0.27 -10.60
CA ASP A 94 5.40 -1.38 -11.53
C ASP A 94 6.88 -1.79 -11.40
N ILE A 95 7.17 -2.89 -10.71
CA ILE A 95 8.55 -3.33 -10.42
C ILE A 95 9.02 -4.33 -11.47
N ASN A 96 8.09 -5.18 -11.94
CA ASN A 96 8.40 -6.25 -12.87
C ASN A 96 8.28 -5.84 -14.36
N GLY A 97 7.81 -4.62 -14.65
CA GLY A 97 7.67 -4.07 -16.00
C GLY A 97 6.43 -4.58 -16.75
N ASP A 98 5.46 -5.17 -16.06
CA ASP A 98 4.23 -5.70 -16.66
C ASP A 98 3.12 -4.64 -16.82
N THR A 99 3.42 -3.41 -16.41
CA THR A 99 2.55 -2.22 -16.42
C THR A 99 1.43 -2.21 -15.38
N TYR A 100 1.35 -3.19 -14.47
CA TYR A 100 0.43 -3.18 -13.34
C TYR A 100 1.20 -2.81 -12.06
N PRO A 101 0.65 -1.93 -11.19
CA PRO A 101 1.33 -1.59 -9.95
C PRO A 101 1.44 -2.79 -9.01
N ASP A 102 2.67 -3.14 -8.67
CA ASP A 102 3.04 -4.06 -7.60
C ASP A 102 3.08 -3.33 -6.25
N LEU A 103 3.04 -4.08 -5.16
CA LEU A 103 3.10 -3.53 -3.81
C LEU A 103 4.45 -3.78 -3.15
N LEU A 104 5.12 -2.71 -2.74
CA LEU A 104 6.24 -2.74 -1.82
C LEU A 104 5.77 -2.51 -0.38
N VAL A 105 6.24 -3.37 0.54
CA VAL A 105 5.92 -3.30 1.96
C VAL A 105 7.20 -3.16 2.78
N GLY A 106 7.32 -2.03 3.47
CA GLY A 106 8.37 -1.73 4.44
C GLY A 106 7.89 -2.03 5.85
N ASN A 107 8.64 -2.84 6.59
CA ASN A 107 8.29 -3.31 7.93
C ASN A 107 9.30 -2.88 9.00
N ASP A 108 8.92 -2.97 10.28
CA ASP A 108 9.86 -3.28 11.37
C ASP A 108 10.13 -4.79 11.37
N GLY A 109 10.84 -5.24 10.34
CA GLY A 109 11.12 -6.62 10.03
C GLY A 109 11.64 -6.85 8.62
N ILE A 110 11.26 -8.00 8.05
CA ILE A 110 11.55 -8.34 6.65
C ILE A 110 10.65 -7.49 5.76
N ASN A 111 11.22 -6.88 4.73
CA ASN A 111 10.46 -6.14 3.72
C ASN A 111 10.02 -7.07 2.58
N TYR A 112 8.88 -6.78 1.96
CA TYR A 112 8.29 -7.64 0.94
C TYR A 112 7.94 -6.90 -0.34
N ILE A 113 7.93 -7.66 -1.43
CA ILE A 113 7.29 -7.32 -2.70
C ILE A 113 6.10 -8.27 -2.89
N TYR A 114 4.95 -7.74 -3.22
CA TYR A 114 3.80 -8.51 -3.72
C TYR A 114 3.59 -8.11 -5.17
N TYR A 115 3.93 -9.03 -6.08
CA TYR A 115 3.67 -8.82 -7.50
C TYR A 115 2.18 -8.92 -7.77
N ASN A 116 1.66 -7.92 -8.48
CA ASN A 116 0.27 -7.90 -8.91
C ASN A 116 -0.01 -9.12 -9.80
N ASN A 117 -1.22 -9.67 -9.70
CA ASN A 117 -1.72 -10.67 -10.65
C ASN A 117 -2.77 -10.00 -11.57
N PRO A 118 -2.37 -9.60 -12.79
CA PRO A 118 -3.27 -8.92 -13.73
C PRO A 118 -4.48 -9.76 -14.15
N GLN A 119 -4.43 -11.10 -14.00
CA GLN A 119 -5.54 -11.99 -14.33
C GLN A 119 -6.61 -12.04 -13.24
N GLN A 120 -6.41 -11.36 -12.10
CA GLN A 120 -7.33 -11.35 -10.96
C GLN A 120 -7.77 -9.91 -10.62
N ALA A 121 -8.32 -9.16 -11.57
CA ALA A 121 -8.67 -7.75 -11.40
C ALA A 121 -9.53 -7.43 -10.15
N SER A 122 -10.43 -8.33 -9.73
CA SER A 122 -11.26 -8.15 -8.52
C SER A 122 -10.51 -8.38 -7.21
N ASN A 123 -9.32 -8.99 -7.26
CA ASN A 123 -8.41 -9.16 -6.13
C ASN A 123 -6.99 -9.45 -6.64
N PRO A 124 -6.24 -8.42 -7.08
CA PRO A 124 -4.96 -8.62 -7.76
C PRO A 124 -3.87 -9.23 -6.87
N PHE A 125 -4.05 -9.22 -5.55
CA PHE A 125 -3.11 -9.81 -4.59
C PHE A 125 -3.61 -11.13 -3.98
N ALA A 126 -4.69 -11.71 -4.51
CA ALA A 126 -5.25 -12.98 -4.04
C ALA A 126 -4.23 -14.12 -4.15
N GLY A 127 -3.84 -14.71 -3.01
CA GLY A 127 -2.93 -15.86 -2.99
C GLY A 127 -1.51 -15.57 -3.49
N VAL A 128 -1.19 -14.31 -3.81
CA VAL A 128 0.16 -13.87 -4.19
C VAL A 128 1.10 -14.13 -3.01
N GLN A 129 2.14 -14.90 -3.28
CA GLN A 129 3.18 -15.15 -2.29
C GLN A 129 4.14 -13.95 -2.25
N PRO A 130 4.45 -13.42 -1.06
CA PRO A 130 5.39 -12.33 -0.96
C PRO A 130 6.80 -12.80 -1.34
N VAL A 131 7.54 -11.93 -2.02
CA VAL A 131 8.97 -12.08 -2.26
C VAL A 131 9.72 -11.22 -1.25
N TYR A 132 10.78 -11.76 -0.64
CA TYR A 132 11.64 -10.98 0.24
C TYR A 132 12.36 -9.91 -0.58
N LEU A 133 12.21 -8.64 -0.20
CA LEU A 133 12.98 -7.55 -0.79
C LEU A 133 14.47 -7.70 -0.41
N SER A 134 14.73 -8.12 0.82
CA SER A 134 16.06 -8.53 1.28
C SER A 134 15.91 -9.53 2.42
N SER A 135 16.99 -10.27 2.72
CA SER A 135 17.07 -11.15 3.90
C SER A 135 17.44 -10.39 5.19
N GLU A 136 17.39 -9.05 5.18
CA GLU A 136 17.77 -8.22 6.31
C GLU A 136 16.54 -7.79 7.11
N TYR A 137 16.69 -7.77 8.43
CA TYR A 137 15.66 -7.28 9.34
C TYR A 137 15.89 -5.78 9.55
N ASN A 138 14.98 -4.96 9.03
CA ASN A 138 15.12 -3.51 9.04
C ASN A 138 13.93 -2.86 9.76
N CYS A 139 14.13 -1.65 10.29
CA CYS A 139 13.01 -0.79 10.66
C CYS A 139 12.81 0.26 9.57
N THR A 140 12.10 -0.13 8.53
CA THR A 140 11.93 0.62 7.28
C THR A 140 10.87 1.70 7.45
N ASN A 141 11.27 2.97 7.43
CA ASN A 141 10.32 4.09 7.57
C ASN A 141 9.80 4.61 6.23
N PHE A 142 10.55 4.41 5.15
CA PHE A 142 10.10 4.76 3.81
C PHE A 142 10.73 3.83 2.76
N LEU A 143 10.02 3.66 1.65
CA LEU A 143 10.49 3.00 0.44
C LEU A 143 10.23 3.92 -0.76
N MET A 144 11.11 3.87 -1.75
CA MET A 144 10.94 4.54 -3.04
C MET A 144 11.38 3.60 -4.17
N ALA A 145 10.58 3.54 -5.22
CA ALA A 145 10.85 2.79 -6.44
C ALA A 145 11.19 3.77 -7.57
N VAL A 146 12.36 3.62 -8.19
CA VAL A 146 12.81 4.48 -9.28
C VAL A 146 13.92 3.79 -10.07
N ASP A 147 13.94 3.92 -11.39
CA ASP A 147 15.09 3.54 -12.22
C ASP A 147 16.22 4.59 -12.02
N MET A 148 17.17 4.30 -11.13
CA MET A 148 18.22 5.24 -10.73
C MET A 148 19.35 5.28 -11.76
N ASN A 149 19.66 4.16 -12.39
CA ASN A 149 20.78 4.02 -13.31
C ASN A 149 20.38 4.15 -14.80
N LYS A 150 19.08 4.26 -15.08
CA LYS A 150 18.45 4.35 -16.41
C LYS A 150 18.63 3.10 -17.26
N ASP A 151 18.63 1.92 -16.65
CA ASP A 151 18.72 0.64 -17.35
C ASP A 151 17.35 0.04 -17.73
N GLY A 152 16.26 0.69 -17.30
CA GLY A 152 14.89 0.24 -17.55
C GLY A 152 14.34 -0.70 -16.47
N TYR A 153 15.12 -1.04 -15.45
CA TYR A 153 14.67 -1.78 -14.29
C TYR A 153 14.52 -0.84 -13.09
N ILE A 154 13.52 -1.12 -12.25
CA ILE A 154 13.26 -0.31 -11.06
C ILE A 154 14.23 -0.68 -9.93
N ASP A 155 14.94 0.32 -9.41
CA ASP A 155 15.69 0.23 -8.16
C ASP A 155 14.79 0.59 -6.97
N ILE A 156 15.15 0.05 -5.80
CA ILE A 156 14.42 0.29 -4.55
C ILE A 156 15.35 0.94 -3.52
N LEU A 157 14.98 2.14 -3.07
CA LEU A 157 15.63 2.85 -1.97
C LEU A 157 14.85 2.61 -0.69
N ALA A 158 15.55 2.30 0.40
CA ALA A 158 14.96 2.10 1.72
C ALA A 158 15.60 3.02 2.76
N GLY A 159 14.77 3.72 3.54
CA GLY A 159 15.21 4.48 4.69
C GLY A 159 14.93 3.75 6.00
N ASN A 160 15.98 3.27 6.66
CA ASN A 160 15.86 2.43 7.85
C ASN A 160 16.31 3.18 9.11
N SER A 161 15.57 3.05 10.23
CA SER A 161 16.03 3.51 11.55
C SER A 161 17.21 2.67 12.08
N TYR A 162 17.23 1.39 11.73
CA TYR A 162 18.30 0.43 12.01
C TYR A 162 18.16 -0.78 11.07
N GLY A 163 19.26 -1.52 10.91
CA GLY A 163 19.30 -2.80 10.20
C GLY A 163 20.01 -3.87 11.03
N LYS A 164 19.53 -5.11 10.96
CA LYS A 164 20.18 -6.30 11.50
C LYS A 164 20.30 -7.33 10.38
N LYS A 165 21.53 -7.80 10.13
CA LYS A 165 21.73 -8.97 9.27
C LYS A 165 21.14 -10.19 9.96
N GLN A 166 20.27 -10.92 9.26
CA GLN A 166 19.93 -12.27 9.67
C GLN A 166 20.86 -13.22 8.90
N THR A 167 21.67 -13.99 9.62
CA THR A 167 22.27 -15.18 9.03
C THR A 167 21.16 -16.22 9.04
N LEU A 168 20.57 -16.51 7.88
CA LEU A 168 19.66 -17.65 7.75
C LEU A 168 20.50 -18.91 8.03
N SER A 169 20.14 -19.66 9.07
CA SER A 169 20.74 -20.94 9.45
C SER A 169 20.17 -22.10 8.63
#